data_AF-A0A9K3DEL9-F1
#
_entry.id   AF-A0A9K3DEL9-F1
#
_cell.length_a   1.000
_cell.length_b   1.000
_cell.length_c   1.000
_cell.angle_alpha   90.00
_cell.angle_beta   90.00
_cell.angle_gamma   90.00
#
_symmetry.space_group_name_H-M   'P 1'
#
loop_
_entity.id
_entity.type
_entity.pdbx_description
1 polymer ?
#
loop_
_entity_poly.entity_id
_entity_poly.type
_entity_poly.pdbx_seq_one_letter_code
_entity_poly.pdbx_strand_id
1 'polypeptide(L)' 'AVEKYSHAGRVEIAILRGIEQKGHLAGSNNIARLLNSFEWRGHVCLVFPKYGATMLDLLRCNKWRGFNLDWTRELT' A
#
# COMPACT_ATOMS: atom_id res chain seq x y z
N ALA A 1 -20.80 5.75 -6.20
CA ALA A 1 -19.66 4.82 -6.18
C ALA A 1 -19.77 3.79 -7.31
N VAL A 2 -18.64 3.36 -7.87
CA VAL A 2 -18.63 2.32 -8.91
C VAL A 2 -18.49 0.96 -8.22
N GLU A 3 -19.42 0.05 -8.49
CA GLU A 3 -19.51 -1.24 -7.82
C GLU A 3 -18.23 -2.08 -7.92
N LYS A 4 -17.56 -2.04 -9.08
CA LYS A 4 -16.25 -2.68 -9.29
C LYS A 4 -15.21 -2.26 -8.26
N TYR A 5 -15.12 -0.95 -7.95
CA TYR A 5 -14.15 -0.43 -6.98
C TYR A 5 -14.58 -0.71 -5.53
N SER A 6 -15.88 -0.68 -5.24
CA SER A 6 -16.39 -1.04 -3.91
C SER A 6 -16.17 -2.52 -3.60
N HIS A 7 -16.34 -3.41 -4.59
CA HIS A 7 -16.02 -4.83 -4.44
C HIS A 7 -14.52 -5.05 -4.24
N ALA A 8 -13.68 -4.45 -5.08
CA ALA A 8 -12.22 -4.52 -4.94
C ALA A 8 -11.76 -4.02 -3.56
N GLY A 9 -12.30 -2.90 -3.07
CA GLY A 9 -11.96 -2.36 -1.75
C GLY A 9 -12.34 -3.30 -0.60
N ARG A 10 -13.47 -4.00 -0.68
CA ARG A 10 -13.85 -5.01 0.34
C ARG A 10 -12.91 -6.21 0.34
N VAL A 11 -12.48 -6.67 -0.84
CA VAL A 11 -11.50 -7.75 -0.97
C VAL A 11 -10.15 -7.32 -0.38
N GLU A 12 -9.71 -6.09 -0.65
CA GLU A 12 -8.47 -5.53 -0.12
C GLU A 12 -8.50 -5.46 1.42
N ILE A 13 -9.61 -5.02 2.03
CA ILE A 13 -9.80 -5.01 3.49
C ILE A 13 -9.66 -6.44 4.07
N ALA A 14 -10.29 -7.42 3.43
CA ALA A 14 -10.27 -8.80 3.90
C ALA A 14 -8.84 -9.39 3.87
N ILE A 15 -8.09 -9.11 2.81
CA ILE A 15 -6.69 -9.54 2.67
C ILE A 15 -5.82 -8.86 3.74
N LEU A 16 -5.89 -7.54 3.87
CA LEU A 16 -5.07 -6.78 4.81
C LEU A 16 -5.33 -7.22 6.26
N ARG A 17 -6.59 -7.39 6.66
CA ARG A 17 -6.94 -7.91 8.00
C ARG A 17 -6.48 -9.35 8.20
N GLY A 18 -6.57 -10.19 7.18
CA GLY A 18 -6.06 -11.57 7.25
C GLY A 18 -4.54 -11.64 7.42
N ILE A 19 -3.80 -10.72 6.79
CA ILE A 19 -2.34 -10.60 6.95
C ILE A 19 -2.00 -10.13 8.38
N GLU A 20 -2.73 -9.15 8.91
CA GLU A 20 -2.55 -8.66 10.29
C GLU A 20 -2.85 -9.75 11.34
N GLN A 21 -3.93 -10.52 11.16
CA GLN A 21 -4.34 -11.59 12.07
C GLN A 21 -3.35 -12.76 12.12
N LYS A 22 -2.67 -13.05 11.00
CA LYS A 22 -1.67 -14.13 10.91
C LYS A 22 -0.37 -13.83 11.66
N GLY A 23 -0.30 -12.71 12.40
CA GLY A 23 0.82 -12.41 13.29
C GLY A 23 2.08 -11.96 12.55
N HIS A 24 1.95 -11.49 11.30
CA HIS A 24 3.02 -10.70 10.69
C HIS A 24 3.16 -9.41 11.51
N LEU A 25 4.12 -9.43 12.43
CA LEU A 25 4.48 -8.31 13.29
C LEU A 25 4.57 -7.03 12.45
N ALA A 26 3.92 -5.97 12.92
CA ALA A 26 4.03 -4.65 12.32
C ALA A 26 5.52 -4.30 12.16
N GLY A 27 6.00 -4.20 10.91
CA GLY A 27 7.39 -3.89 10.57
C GLY A 27 8.27 -5.08 10.12
N SER A 28 7.80 -6.32 10.21
CA SER A 28 8.52 -7.50 9.69
C SER A 28 8.40 -7.64 8.17
N ASN A 29 7.24 -7.25 7.64
CA ASN A 29 6.91 -7.39 6.23
C ASN A 29 6.70 -5.98 5.67
N ASN A 30 7.32 -5.64 4.54
CA ASN A 30 7.23 -4.33 3.87
C ASN A 30 5.83 -4.09 3.24
N ILE A 31 4.77 -4.39 3.99
CA ILE A 31 3.37 -4.34 3.60
C ILE A 31 2.73 -3.12 4.27
N ALA A 32 1.90 -2.39 3.52
CA ALA A 32 1.17 -1.26 4.04
C ALA A 32 0.17 -1.69 5.13
N ARG A 33 0.30 -1.12 6.34
CA ARG A 33 -0.60 -1.40 7.47
C ARG A 33 -1.92 -0.64 7.34
N LEU A 34 -3.04 -1.34 7.49
CA LEU A 34 -4.37 -0.74 7.45
C LEU A 34 -4.71 -0.16 8.83
N LEU A 35 -4.84 1.17 8.95
CA LEU A 35 -5.20 1.80 10.23
C LEU A 35 -6.71 1.71 10.48
N ASN A 36 -7.51 1.95 9.44
CA ASN A 36 -8.96 1.93 9.53
C ASN A 36 -9.58 1.73 8.14
N SER A 37 -10.83 1.30 8.11
CA SER A 37 -11.62 1.17 6.89
C SER A 37 -13.08 1.52 7.20
N PHE A 38 -13.67 2.42 6.42
CA PHE A 38 -15.06 2.85 6.62
C PHE A 38 -15.75 3.13 5.29
N GLU A 39 -17.08 3.20 5.31
CA GLU A 39 -17.87 3.59 4.15
C GLU A 39 -18.41 5.02 4.33
N TRP A 40 -18.25 5.85 3.31
CA TRP A 40 -18.74 7.22 3.31
C TRP A 40 -19.41 7.56 1.98
N ARG A 41 -20.69 7.98 2.02
CA ARG A 41 -21.50 8.29 0.82
C ARG A 41 -21.46 7.17 -0.23
N GLY A 42 -21.45 5.92 0.21
CA GLY A 42 -21.39 4.73 -0.65
C GLY A 42 -19.99 4.39 -1.20
N HIS A 43 -18.95 5.12 -0.82
CA HIS A 43 -17.56 4.81 -1.17
C HIS A 43 -16.87 4.07 -0.02
N VAL A 44 -16.17 2.99 -0.34
CA VAL A 44 -15.27 2.31 0.60
C VAL A 44 -13.98 3.13 0.70
N CYS A 45 -13.63 3.55 1.91
CA CYS A 45 -12.44 4.33 2.22
C CYS A 45 -11.48 3.53 3.09
N LEU A 46 -10.21 3.52 2.70
CA LEU A 46 -9.11 2.85 3.39
C LEU A 46 -8.18 3.91 3.97
N VAL A 47 -7.77 3.72 5.22
CA VAL A 47 -6.88 4.66 5.92
C VAL A 47 -5.55 3.98 6.18
N PHE A 48 -4.48 4.59 5.68
CA PHE A 48 -3.11 4.13 5.84
C PHE A 48 -2.24 5.22 6.47
N PRO A 49 -1.09 4.87 7.08
CA PRO A 49 -0.05 5.84 7.41
C PRO A 49 0.40 6.57 6.15
N LYS A 50 0.84 7.83 6.31
CA LYS A 50 1.44 8.56 5.21
C LYS A 50 2.83 7.99 4.90
N TYR A 51 2.96 7.33 3.75
CA TYR A 51 4.24 6.86 3.23
C TYR A 51 4.96 7.96 2.43
N GLY A 52 6.21 7.69 2.07
CA GLY A 52 7.02 8.55 1.22
C GLY A 52 6.60 8.50 -0.26
N ALA A 53 7.46 9.06 -1.11
CA ALA A 53 7.29 9.01 -2.56
C ALA A 53 7.32 7.57 -3.08
N THR A 54 6.57 7.31 -4.16
CA THR A 54 6.65 6.01 -4.84
C THR A 54 7.99 5.88 -5.57
N MET A 55 8.44 4.65 -5.83
CA MET A 55 9.66 4.42 -6.64
C MET A 55 9.57 5.09 -8.02
N LEU A 56 8.37 5.14 -8.61
CA LEU A 56 8.13 5.82 -9.87
C LEU A 56 8.34 7.33 -9.77
N ASP A 57 7.88 7.94 -8.67
CA ASP A 57 8.11 9.37 -8.42
C ASP A 57 9.59 9.66 -8.20
N LEU A 58 10.32 8.78 -7.50
CA LEU A 58 11.77 8.88 -7.35
C LEU A 58 12.50 8.82 -8.70
N LEU A 59 12.09 7.91 -9.60
CA LEU A 59 12.64 7.83 -10.96
C LEU A 59 12.37 9.11 -11.76
N ARG A 60 11.15 9.64 -11.69
CA ARG A 60 10.78 10.91 -12.34
C ARG A 60 11.64 12.07 -11.82
N CYS A 61 11.82 12.18 -10.51
CA CYS A 61 12.70 13.17 -9.88
C CYS A 61 14.16 13.00 -10.33
N ASN A 62 14.61 11.77 -10.59
CA ASN A 62 15.95 11.48 -11.08
C ASN A 62 16.09 11.59 -12.62
N LYS A 63 15.11 12.16 -13.32
CA LYS A 63 15.07 12.25 -14.80
C LYS A 63 15.20 10.88 -15.46
N TRP A 64 14.58 9.86 -14.88
CA TRP A 64 14.60 8.47 -15.37
C TRP A 64 15.99 7.83 -15.38
N ARG A 65 16.96 8.44 -14.69
CA ARG A 65 18.23 7.77 -14.43
C ARG A 65 17.98 6.63 -13.44
N GLY A 66 18.49 5.44 -13.78
CA GLY A 66 18.39 4.27 -12.93
C GLY A 66 19.03 4.50 -11.56
N PHE A 67 18.64 3.67 -10.60
CA PHE A 67 19.29 3.62 -9.31
C PHE A 67 20.63 2.87 -9.43
N ASN A 68 21.56 3.14 -8.53
CA ASN A 68 22.80 2.37 -8.47
C ASN A 68 22.49 0.92 -8.00
N LEU A 69 23.48 0.04 -8.13
CA LEU A 69 23.31 -1.37 -7.79
C LEU A 69 22.97 -1.56 -6.30
N ASP A 70 23.58 -0.76 -5.43
CA ASP A 70 23.37 -0.86 -3.98
C ASP A 70 21.91 -0.59 -3.58
N TRP A 71 21.33 0.51 -4.07
CA TRP A 71 19.93 0.83 -3.81
C TRP A 71 18.99 -0.19 -4.44
N THR A 72 19.32 -0.69 -5.62
CA THR A 72 18.51 -1.72 -6.29
C THR A 72 18.49 -3.02 -5.50
N ARG A 73 19.62 -3.39 -4.88
CA ARG A 73 19.74 -4.59 -4.03
C ARG A 73 18.94 -4.46 -2.73
N GLU A 74 18.86 -3.28 -2.14
CA GLU A 74 18.05 -3.06 -0.91
C GLU A 74 16.54 -3.11 -1.16
N LEU A 75 16.10 -2.89 -2.40
CA LEU A 75 14.69 -2.93 -2.80
C LEU A 75 14.19 -4.34 -3.16
N THR A 76 15.10 -5.31 -3.35
CA THR A 76 14.79 -6.69 -3.79
C THR A 76 14.79 -7.66 -2.61
#